data_AF-A0A6I7N2J9-F1
#
_entry.id   AF-A0A6I7N2J9-F1
#
_cell.length_a   1.000
_cell.length_b   1.000
_cell.length_c   1.000
_cell.angle_alpha   90.00
_cell.angle_beta   90.00
_cell.angle_gamma   90.00
#
_symmetry.space_group_name_H-M   'P 1'
#
loop_
_entity.id
_entity.type
_entity.pdbx_description
1 polymer ?
#
loop_
_entity_poly.entity_id
_entity_poly.type
_entity_poly.pdbx_seq_one_letter_code
_entity_poly.pdbx_strand_id
1 'polypeptide(L)'
;FLTDFWGNEFETPGTLTSDNYQANLIFLGFGHNFNVNKFEFSFAGLLGQNMLDFPFYAWDFLFSDTESILFRPAPLANIPVPTRLNALVYGLDLKASYPLFKKINGFISFSYLQSEHPHEYWTLARGASYGYFVEDRIDFRVILANFGVSFDL
;
A
#
# COMPACT_ATOMS: atom_id res chain seq x y z
N PHE A 1 9.39 14.17 -8.30
CA PHE A 1 9.87 15.56 -8.48
C PHE A 1 8.68 16.45 -8.77
N LEU A 2 8.72 17.74 -8.45
CA LEU A 2 7.67 18.68 -8.84
C LEU A 2 8.15 19.49 -10.02
N THR A 3 7.28 19.65 -11.01
CA THR A 3 7.52 20.49 -12.18
C THR A 3 6.48 21.60 -12.20
N ASP A 4 6.94 22.85 -12.28
CA ASP A 4 6.04 23.99 -12.47
C ASP A 4 5.49 24.04 -13.91
N PHE A 5 4.53 24.94 -14.16
CA PHE A 5 3.96 25.13 -15.51
C PHE A 5 5.00 25.55 -16.57
N TRP A 6 6.17 26.02 -16.15
CA TRP A 6 7.28 26.47 -17.01
C TRP A 6 8.34 25.39 -17.24
N GLY A 7 8.16 24.19 -16.68
CA GLY A 7 9.08 23.06 -16.84
C GLY A 7 10.26 23.06 -15.87
N ASN A 8 10.24 23.88 -14.81
CA ASN A 8 11.30 23.90 -13.81
C ASN A 8 11.07 22.81 -12.76
N GLU A 9 12.06 21.93 -12.60
CA GLU A 9 12.08 20.90 -11.56
C GLU A 9 12.57 21.46 -10.22
N PHE A 10 11.92 21.08 -9.13
CA PHE A 10 12.43 21.36 -7.79
C PHE A 10 12.04 20.25 -6.79
N GLU A 11 12.89 20.09 -5.76
CA GLU A 11 12.60 19.28 -4.58
C GLU A 11 12.14 20.22 -3.46
N THR A 12 10.91 20.04 -2.99
CA THR A 12 10.38 20.83 -1.87
C THR A 12 10.01 19.94 -0.69
N PRO A 13 10.39 20.34 0.54
CA PRO A 13 9.94 19.66 1.74
C PRO A 13 8.43 19.86 1.90
N GLY A 14 7.72 18.76 2.15
CA GLY A 14 6.29 18.77 2.40
C GLY A 14 5.85 17.40 2.91
N THR A 15 4.69 17.36 3.53
CA THR A 15 4.13 16.11 4.07
C THR A 15 2.97 15.68 3.19
N LEU A 16 3.05 14.48 2.63
CA LEU A 16 1.91 13.87 1.95
C LEU A 16 0.96 13.29 3.00
N THR A 17 -0.26 13.82 3.03
CA THR A 17 -1.33 13.30 3.88
C THR A 17 -2.39 12.69 2.97
N SER A 18 -2.72 11.43 3.20
CA SER A 18 -3.84 10.79 2.52
C SER A 18 -5.08 10.85 3.39
N ASP A 19 -6.24 11.03 2.77
CA ASP A 19 -7.49 10.65 3.40
C ASP A 19 -7.51 9.11 3.59
N ASN A 20 -8.47 8.61 4.39
CA ASN A 20 -8.68 7.17 4.55
C ASN A 20 -8.84 6.51 3.17
N TYR A 21 -8.07 5.45 2.93
CA TYR A 21 -8.12 4.68 1.70
C TYR A 21 -8.56 3.23 1.98
N GLN A 22 -9.11 2.58 0.96
CA GLN A 22 -9.47 1.18 0.97
C GLN A 22 -8.53 0.41 0.02
N ALA A 23 -7.93 -0.66 0.53
CA ALA A 23 -7.15 -1.60 -0.29
C ALA A 23 -8.02 -2.82 -0.62
N ASN A 24 -8.28 -3.05 -1.91
CA ASN A 24 -9.00 -4.19 -2.42
C ASN A 24 -7.99 -5.18 -3.04
N LEU A 25 -7.67 -6.23 -2.29
CA LEU A 25 -6.70 -7.23 -2.70
C LEU A 25 -7.38 -8.48 -3.25
N ILE A 26 -6.91 -8.93 -4.41
CA ILE A 26 -7.20 -10.25 -4.97
C ILE A 26 -5.88 -10.93 -5.33
N PHE A 27 -5.61 -12.10 -4.78
CA PHE A 27 -4.38 -12.84 -5.05
C PHE A 27 -4.61 -14.34 -5.03
N LEU A 28 -3.75 -15.04 -5.75
CA LEU A 28 -3.66 -16.49 -5.74
C LEU A 28 -2.41 -16.90 -4.95
N GLY A 29 -2.53 -17.97 -4.18
CA GLY A 29 -1.42 -18.58 -3.47
C GLY A 29 -0.99 -19.88 -4.13
N PHE A 30 0.30 -20.01 -4.43
CA PHE A 30 0.91 -21.24 -4.92
C PHE A 30 1.92 -21.71 -3.89
N GLY A 31 1.62 -22.84 -3.25
CA GLY A 31 2.41 -23.30 -2.11
C GLY A 31 2.59 -24.80 -2.04
N HIS A 32 3.44 -25.20 -1.11
CA HIS A 32 3.75 -26.58 -0.82
C HIS A 32 3.81 -26.79 0.69
N ASN A 33 3.30 -27.94 1.12
CA ASN A 33 3.36 -28.37 2.51
C ASN A 33 4.36 -29.53 2.60
N PHE A 34 5.23 -29.48 3.60
CA PHE A 34 6.16 -30.55 3.88
C PHE A 34 6.24 -30.81 5.38
N ASN A 35 6.44 -32.08 5.73
CA ASN A 35 6.50 -32.51 7.11
C ASN A 35 7.94 -32.85 7.49
N VAL A 36 8.40 -32.32 8.62
CA VAL A 36 9.69 -32.69 9.23
C VAL A 36 9.41 -33.17 10.65
N ASN A 37 9.55 -34.48 10.85
CA ASN A 37 9.16 -35.15 12.09
C ASN A 37 7.70 -34.87 12.48
N LYS A 38 7.48 -34.10 13.54
CA LYS A 38 6.15 -33.69 14.01
C LYS A 38 5.75 -32.31 13.51
N PHE A 39 6.63 -31.56 12.86
CA PHE A 39 6.31 -30.24 12.35
C PHE A 39 5.75 -30.33 10.94
N GLU A 40 4.65 -29.62 10.70
CA GLU A 40 4.13 -29.36 9.37
C GLU A 40 4.51 -27.93 8.99
N PHE A 41 5.27 -27.79 7.92
CA PHE A 41 5.64 -26.51 7.35
C PHE A 41 4.89 -26.29 6.04
N SER A 42 4.37 -25.09 5.86
CA SER A 42 3.75 -24.63 4.63
C SER A 42 4.44 -23.35 4.18
N PHE A 43 4.72 -23.26 2.90
CA PHE A 43 5.14 -22.02 2.26
C PHE A 43 4.32 -21.80 1.00
N ALA A 44 3.93 -20.56 0.73
CA ALA A 44 3.24 -20.18 -0.49
C ALA A 44 3.77 -18.85 -1.03
N GLY A 45 4.00 -18.78 -2.34
CA GLY A 45 4.14 -17.52 -3.06
C GLY A 45 2.76 -16.95 -3.36
N LEU A 46 2.57 -15.66 -3.11
CA LEU A 46 1.33 -14.95 -3.37
C LEU A 46 1.53 -14.00 -4.56
N LEU A 47 0.58 -13.99 -5.50
CA LEU A 47 0.60 -13.08 -6.65
C LEU A 47 -0.82 -12.67 -7.04
N GLY A 48 -1.01 -11.39 -7.38
CA GLY A 48 -2.32 -10.90 -7.78
C GLY A 48 -2.36 -9.42 -8.11
N GLN A 49 -3.50 -8.80 -7.81
CA GLN A 49 -3.73 -7.37 -7.95
C GLN A 49 -4.15 -6.74 -6.62
N ASN A 50 -3.67 -5.53 -6.39
CA ASN A 50 -4.16 -4.63 -5.36
C ASN A 50 -4.74 -3.40 -6.04
N MET A 51 -5.97 -3.04 -5.68
CA MET A 51 -6.61 -1.79 -6.08
C MET A 51 -6.76 -0.92 -4.84
N LEU A 52 -6.05 0.21 -4.82
CA LEU A 52 -6.24 1.25 -3.82
C LEU A 52 -7.36 2.18 -4.31
N ASP A 53 -8.49 2.17 -3.61
CA ASP A 53 -9.55 3.16 -3.74
C ASP A 53 -9.32 4.23 -2.67
N PHE A 54 -9.04 5.46 -3.07
CA PHE A 54 -8.94 6.59 -2.15
C PHE A 54 -9.67 7.80 -2.67
N PRO A 55 -10.22 8.62 -1.76
CA PRO A 55 -10.88 9.84 -2.15
C PRO A 55 -9.86 10.82 -2.77
N PHE A 56 -8.80 11.25 -2.07
CA PHE A 56 -7.85 12.25 -2.58
C PHE A 56 -6.53 12.22 -1.79
N TYR A 57 -5.42 12.72 -2.37
CA TYR A 57 -4.21 13.11 -1.62
C TYR A 57 -4.24 14.61 -1.34
N ALA A 58 -3.79 15.01 -0.15
CA ALA A 58 -3.50 16.40 0.15
C ALA A 58 -2.01 16.53 0.46
N TRP A 59 -1.30 17.33 -0.33
CA TRP A 59 0.09 17.63 -0.07
C TRP A 59 0.16 18.88 0.79
N ASP A 60 0.64 18.73 2.02
CA ASP A 60 0.80 19.85 2.94
C ASP A 60 2.21 20.41 2.78
N PHE A 61 2.29 21.56 2.10
CA PHE A 61 3.54 22.24 1.81
C PHE A 61 3.96 23.10 2.99
N LEU A 62 5.06 22.76 3.63
CA LEU A 62 5.60 23.49 4.77
C LEU A 62 6.55 24.58 4.25
N PHE A 63 6.18 25.84 4.41
CA PHE A 63 7.03 26.97 4.01
C PHE A 63 7.64 27.72 5.20
N SER A 64 7.17 27.42 6.41
CA SER A 64 7.85 27.75 7.66
C SER A 64 7.53 26.69 8.71
N ASP A 65 8.21 26.74 9.87
CA ASP A 65 8.00 25.79 10.96
C ASP A 65 6.56 25.80 11.52
N THR A 66 5.78 26.84 11.20
CA THR A 66 4.41 27.05 11.70
C THR A 66 3.37 27.21 10.61
N GLU A 67 3.77 27.32 9.34
CA GLU A 67 2.84 27.62 8.25
C GLU A 67 2.94 26.59 7.13
N SER A 68 1.77 26.14 6.69
CA SER A 68 1.65 25.20 5.59
C SER A 68 0.54 25.57 4.61
N ILE A 69 0.72 25.19 3.34
CA ILE A 69 -0.29 25.33 2.28
C ILE A 69 -0.74 23.94 1.88
N LEU A 70 -2.05 23.69 2.04
CA LEU A 70 -2.64 22.44 1.59
C LEU A 70 -2.91 22.47 0.08
N PHE A 71 -2.13 21.71 -0.66
CA PHE A 71 -2.35 21.38 -2.06
C PHE A 71 -3.30 20.21 -2.16
N ARG A 72 -4.41 20.39 -2.86
CA ARG A 72 -5.32 19.29 -3.20
C ARG A 72 -5.50 19.24 -4.71
N PRO A 73 -5.75 18.06 -5.28
CA PRO A 73 -6.34 17.97 -6.60
C PRO A 73 -7.60 18.83 -6.62
N ALA A 74 -7.58 19.92 -7.37
CA ALA A 74 -8.73 20.81 -7.46
C ALA A 74 -9.67 20.32 -8.56
N PRO A 75 -10.99 20.31 -8.35
CA PRO A 75 -11.97 19.89 -9.36
C PRO A 75 -12.14 20.90 -10.51
N LEU A 76 -11.20 21.85 -10.67
CA LEU A 76 -11.24 22.83 -11.73
C LEU A 76 -10.77 22.18 -13.05
N ALA A 77 -11.75 21.84 -13.89
CA ALA A 77 -11.67 21.65 -15.33
C ALA A 77 -10.50 20.78 -15.87
N ASN A 78 -10.84 19.53 -16.22
CA ASN A 78 -10.12 18.65 -17.15
C ASN A 78 -8.84 17.97 -16.69
N ILE A 79 -8.49 18.02 -15.41
CA ILE A 79 -7.36 17.26 -14.88
C ILE A 79 -7.89 15.95 -14.26
N PRO A 80 -7.49 14.77 -14.75
CA PRO A 80 -7.88 13.50 -14.16
C PRO A 80 -7.27 13.37 -12.76
N VAL A 81 -8.13 13.24 -11.75
CA VAL A 81 -7.71 12.89 -10.38
C VAL A 81 -7.66 11.37 -10.30
N PRO A 82 -6.52 10.75 -9.93
CA PRO A 82 -6.47 9.33 -9.71
C PRO A 82 -7.32 9.00 -8.48
N THR A 83 -8.51 8.42 -8.71
CA THR A 83 -9.40 7.93 -7.64
C THR A 83 -9.15 6.45 -7.34
N ARG A 84 -8.41 5.77 -8.23
CA ARG A 84 -8.09 4.35 -8.17
C ARG A 84 -6.69 4.11 -8.67
N LEU A 85 -5.89 3.37 -7.92
CA LEU A 85 -4.60 2.87 -8.39
C LEU A 85 -4.58 1.35 -8.34
N ASN A 86 -4.25 0.77 -9.49
CA ASN A 86 -4.11 -0.66 -9.64
C ASN A 86 -2.62 -0.99 -9.75
N ALA A 87 -2.17 -1.93 -8.94
CA ALA A 87 -0.83 -2.45 -9.01
C ALA A 87 -0.83 -3.97 -8.86
N LEU A 88 0.24 -4.59 -9.37
CA LEU A 88 0.54 -5.98 -9.07
C LEU A 88 0.90 -6.10 -7.58
N VAL A 89 0.32 -7.09 -6.91
CA VAL A 89 0.69 -7.46 -5.54
C VAL A 89 1.41 -8.79 -5.56
N TYR A 90 2.48 -8.90 -4.77
CA TYR A 90 3.23 -10.13 -4.60
C TYR A 90 3.60 -10.31 -3.13
N GLY A 91 3.87 -11.54 -2.74
CA GLY A 91 4.11 -11.84 -1.34
C GLY A 91 4.50 -13.28 -1.06
N LEU A 92 4.62 -13.56 0.22
CA LEU A 92 4.99 -14.86 0.77
C LEU A 92 4.10 -15.14 1.98
N ASP A 93 3.63 -16.37 2.09
CA ASP A 93 2.97 -16.90 3.27
C ASP A 93 3.76 -18.09 3.80
N LEU A 94 4.04 -18.09 5.09
CA LEU A 94 4.81 -19.12 5.79
C LEU A 94 4.00 -19.58 6.99
N LYS A 95 3.88 -20.88 7.20
CA LYS A 95 3.22 -21.44 8.38
C LYS A 95 4.01 -22.63 8.89
N ALA A 96 4.17 -22.71 10.20
CA ALA A 96 4.69 -23.88 10.89
C ALA A 96 3.67 -24.33 11.93
N SER A 97 3.33 -25.61 11.92
CA SER A 97 2.36 -26.21 12.83
C SER A 97 3.00 -27.37 13.59
N TYR A 98 2.59 -27.57 14.84
CA TYR A 98 3.04 -28.65 15.70
C TYR A 98 1.85 -29.30 16.42
N PRO A 99 1.72 -30.63 16.39
CA PRO A 99 0.65 -31.34 17.08
C PRO A 99 0.89 -31.31 18.59
N LEU A 100 0.01 -30.62 19.31
CA LEU A 100 0.03 -30.52 20.76
C LEU A 100 -0.64 -31.73 21.41
N PHE A 101 -1.82 -32.10 20.91
CA PHE A 101 -2.65 -33.21 21.39
C PHE A 101 -3.42 -33.85 20.23
N LYS A 102 -4.12 -34.96 20.47
CA LYS A 102 -4.98 -35.57 19.43
C LYS A 102 -5.91 -34.50 18.85
N LYS A 103 -5.80 -34.26 17.54
CA LYS A 103 -6.58 -33.28 16.76
C LYS A 103 -6.37 -31.81 17.12
N ILE A 104 -5.34 -31.47 17.90
CA ILE A 104 -5.04 -30.09 18.30
C ILE A 104 -3.63 -29.75 17.84
N ASN A 105 -3.51 -28.77 16.95
CA ASN A 105 -2.23 -28.29 16.43
C ASN A 105 -2.00 -26.84 16.88
N GLY A 106 -0.85 -26.56 17.48
CA GLY A 106 -0.37 -25.19 17.61
C GLY A 106 0.23 -24.73 16.29
N PHE A 107 0.06 -23.46 15.92
CA PHE A 107 0.69 -22.93 14.72
C PHE A 107 1.27 -21.53 14.95
N ILE A 108 2.27 -21.22 14.15
CA ILE A 108 2.74 -19.87 13.87
C ILE A 108 2.65 -19.63 12.37
N SER A 109 2.15 -18.47 11.96
CA SER A 109 2.12 -18.07 10.56
C SER A 109 2.65 -16.66 10.38
N PHE A 110 3.27 -16.42 9.24
CA PHE A 110 3.80 -15.15 8.82
C PHE A 110 3.41 -14.90 7.37
N SER A 111 2.73 -13.79 7.11
CA SER A 111 2.31 -13.39 5.77
C SER A 111 2.89 -12.02 5.47
N TYR A 112 3.49 -11.89 4.28
CA TYR A 112 4.01 -10.66 3.72
C TYR A 112 3.37 -10.42 2.36
N LEU A 113 2.81 -9.23 2.14
CA LEU A 113 2.32 -8.77 0.84
C LEU A 113 2.83 -7.36 0.58
N GLN A 114 3.21 -7.10 -0.67
CA GLN A 114 3.67 -5.79 -1.13
C GLN A 114 3.07 -5.46 -2.50
N SER A 115 2.74 -4.19 -2.70
CA SER A 115 2.44 -3.62 -4.01
C SER A 115 2.90 -2.17 -4.07
N GLU A 116 3.42 -1.75 -5.22
CA GLU A 116 3.87 -0.39 -5.47
C GLU A 116 2.93 0.29 -6.46
N HIS A 117 2.42 1.46 -6.12
CA HIS A 117 1.42 2.19 -6.91
C HIS A 117 2.01 3.53 -7.41
N PRO A 118 2.82 3.51 -8.49
CA PRO A 118 3.28 4.74 -9.11
C PRO A 118 2.09 5.47 -9.73
N HIS A 119 2.05 6.79 -9.58
CA HIS A 119 0.99 7.60 -10.13
C HIS A 119 1.42 9.04 -10.31
N GLU A 120 0.66 9.73 -11.16
CA GLU A 120 0.93 11.10 -11.56
C GLU A 120 -0.38 11.88 -11.47
N TYR A 121 -0.30 13.12 -10.97
CA TYR A 121 -1.46 13.99 -10.88
C TYR A 121 -1.06 15.45 -10.84
N TRP A 122 -1.99 16.32 -11.24
CA TRP A 122 -1.80 17.75 -11.04
C TRP A 122 -2.46 18.21 -9.75
N THR A 123 -1.83 19.16 -9.08
CA THR A 123 -2.37 19.87 -7.92
C THR A 123 -2.43 21.36 -8.18
N LEU A 124 -3.33 22.05 -7.49
CA LEU A 124 -3.40 23.50 -7.48
C LEU A 124 -3.21 24.00 -6.04
N ALA A 125 -2.40 25.03 -5.85
CA ALA A 125 -2.33 25.72 -4.55
C ALA A 125 -3.66 26.43 -4.33
N ARG A 126 -4.32 26.17 -3.19
CA ARG A 126 -5.60 26.82 -2.86
C ARG A 126 -5.35 28.33 -2.67
N GLY A 127 -5.76 29.13 -3.64
CA GLY A 127 -5.56 30.59 -3.64
C GLY A 127 -4.42 31.10 -4.54
N ALA A 128 -3.69 30.22 -5.22
CA ALA A 128 -2.70 30.61 -6.23
C ALA A 128 -3.09 30.09 -7.62
N SER A 129 -2.81 30.87 -8.67
CA SER A 129 -3.02 30.47 -10.07
C SER A 129 -1.94 29.53 -10.61
N TYR A 130 -1.23 28.81 -9.73
CA TYR A 130 -0.11 27.93 -10.08
C TYR A 130 -0.50 26.46 -9.89
N GLY A 131 -0.37 25.70 -10.97
CA GLY A 131 -0.51 24.25 -10.98
C GLY A 131 0.85 23.56 -10.95
N TYR A 132 0.91 22.42 -10.28
CA TYR A 132 2.11 21.60 -10.14
C TYR A 132 1.82 20.18 -10.61
N PHE A 133 2.73 19.62 -11.40
CA PHE A 133 2.71 18.21 -11.75
C PHE A 133 3.47 17.42 -10.69
N VAL A 134 2.84 16.37 -10.17
CA VAL A 134 3.37 15.50 -9.12
C VAL A 134 3.53 14.10 -9.69
N GLU A 135 4.76 13.59 -9.62
CA GLU A 135 5.07 12.17 -9.79
C GLU A 135 5.34 11.56 -8.41
N ASP A 136 4.54 10.56 -8.01
CA ASP A 136 4.59 9.95 -6.69
C ASP A 136 4.37 8.43 -6.73
N ARG A 137 4.66 7.74 -5.62
CA ARG A 137 4.49 6.30 -5.47
C ARG A 137 3.99 5.94 -4.06
N ILE A 138 2.91 5.17 -3.99
CA ILE A 138 2.45 4.59 -2.73
C ILE A 138 2.98 3.17 -2.59
N ASP A 139 3.74 2.94 -1.51
CA ASP A 139 4.25 1.63 -1.14
C ASP A 139 3.30 0.98 -0.12
N PHE A 140 2.45 0.06 -0.59
CA PHE A 140 1.55 -0.69 0.27
C PHE A 140 2.21 -1.98 0.75
N ARG A 141 2.13 -2.25 2.07
CA ARG A 141 2.68 -3.46 2.70
C ARG A 141 1.74 -4.01 3.76
N VAL A 142 1.55 -5.32 3.77
CA VAL A 142 0.93 -6.06 4.87
C VAL A 142 1.96 -7.00 5.46
N ILE A 143 2.16 -6.88 6.76
CA ILE A 143 3.01 -7.78 7.55
C ILE A 143 2.12 -8.32 8.66
N LEU A 144 1.90 -9.63 8.65
CA LEU A 144 0.96 -10.27 9.54
C LEU A 144 1.62 -11.48 10.19
N ALA A 145 1.74 -11.46 11.51
CA ALA A 145 2.30 -12.56 12.29
C ALA A 145 1.21 -13.07 13.24
N ASN A 146 0.84 -14.33 13.10
CA ASN A 146 -0.16 -14.98 13.94
C ASN A 146 0.45 -16.15 14.67
N PHE A 147 -0.05 -16.40 15.86
CA PHE A 147 0.12 -17.66 16.56
C PHE A 147 -1.26 -18.13 17.03
N GLY A 148 -1.47 -19.43 17.10
CA GLY A 148 -2.77 -19.93 17.50
C GLY A 148 -2.82 -21.44 17.61
N VAL A 149 -4.04 -21.93 17.77
CA VAL A 149 -4.35 -23.34 17.85
C VAL A 149 -5.43 -23.65 16.83
N SER A 150 -5.23 -24.71 16.03
CA SER A 150 -6.23 -25.23 15.10
C SER A 150 -6.70 -26.60 15.56
N PHE A 151 -7.95 -26.91 15.24
CA PHE A 151 -8.57 -28.20 15.51
C PHE A 151 -8.79 -28.94 14.20
N ASP A 152 -8.28 -30.16 14.11
CA ASP A 152 -8.57 -31.04 12.98
C ASP A 152 -9.90 -31.77 13.26
N LEU A 153 -10.93 -31.48 12.46
CA LEU A 153 -12.24 -32.11 12.58
C LEU A 153 -12.18 -33.61 12.22
#